data_AF-A0A6I9NGW5-F1
#
_entry.id   AF-A0A6I9NGW5-F1
#
_cell.length_a   1.000
_cell.length_b   1.000
_cell.length_c   1.000
_cell.angle_alpha   90.00
_cell.angle_beta   90.00
_cell.angle_gamma   90.00
#
_symmetry.space_group_name_H-M   'P 1'
#
loop_
_entity.id
_entity.type
_entity.pdbx_description
1 polymer ?
#
loop_
_entity_poly.entity_id
_entity_poly.type
_entity_poly.pdbx_seq_one_letter_code
_entity_poly.pdbx_strand_id
1 'polypeptide(L)'
;LDQEYLSLPSREDYITNTSSARAYREALLSFMVDTAVMLGAQEKAALTQMEEALAFETKLAYILIPYDNRNSDNMYNKMSLSRLQRTIPQFDWLGFVKAVVDSKVEPFRSISTSEPVIVRAPQYFRDLVKLINSTDPRIVANYVQWRTVFSSISSLSRRFLYRYQDYARVTKGTTSLTPRWDKCVNFVDKTLGYATGRLFVNRHFQEDKKHMMEELIDGIRWAFIDMLENENDWMDKPTKMKAIEKAHAVLAKVGYPEFILNDTFLNEDLKQLKYSEKDFYGNVMQTLKYFVQSDLALLRKAVPRKEWFTNPTTVNAFYSSSTNQIRFPAGELQKPFFWGREYPRSLSYGAIGVIVGHELTHGFDNNGRKYDKNGNLHQWWSNSSIDAFNEQSQCMIDQYNAYHWKEAGLDVRGKRTLSENIADNGGMRESFRTF
;
A
#
# COMPACT_ATOMS: atom_id res chain seq x y z
N LEU A 1 -6.83 2.19 13.10
CA LEU A 1 -8.18 1.77 12.68
C LEU A 1 -8.53 2.51 11.40
N ASP A 2 -8.95 1.82 10.34
CA ASP A 2 -9.28 2.42 9.04
C ASP A 2 -10.48 1.70 8.41
N GLN A 3 -11.04 2.27 7.34
CA GLN A 3 -12.08 1.62 6.54
C GLN A 3 -11.54 0.36 5.83
N GLU A 4 -12.43 -0.59 5.55
CA GLU A 4 -12.05 -1.88 4.92
C GLU A 4 -12.09 -1.80 3.39
N TYR A 5 -11.56 -2.82 2.72
CA TYR A 5 -11.64 -3.01 1.28
C TYR A 5 -12.89 -3.81 0.88
N LEU A 6 -13.42 -3.62 -0.31
CA LEU A 6 -14.60 -4.38 -0.76
C LEU A 6 -14.20 -5.62 -1.57
N SER A 7 -15.17 -6.41 -2.01
CA SER A 7 -14.96 -7.55 -2.91
C SER A 7 -14.68 -7.10 -4.35
N LEU A 8 -15.33 -6.03 -4.81
CA LEU A 8 -14.94 -5.28 -6.01
C LEU A 8 -13.86 -4.25 -5.66
N PRO A 9 -12.94 -3.95 -6.59
CA PRO A 9 -11.77 -3.11 -6.32
C PRO A 9 -12.12 -1.64 -6.05
N SER A 10 -13.24 -1.14 -6.59
CA SER A 10 -13.65 0.26 -6.45
C SER A 10 -15.03 0.40 -5.82
N ARG A 11 -15.19 1.46 -5.02
CA ARG A 11 -16.49 1.90 -4.49
C ARG A 11 -17.48 2.19 -5.61
N GLU A 12 -17.01 2.78 -6.70
CA GLU A 12 -17.82 3.15 -7.86
C GLU A 12 -18.46 1.94 -8.53
N ASP A 13 -17.82 0.77 -8.46
CA ASP A 13 -18.36 -0.49 -8.97
C ASP A 13 -19.63 -0.94 -8.22
N TYR A 14 -19.91 -0.40 -7.04
CA TYR A 14 -21.13 -0.67 -6.27
C TYR A 14 -22.22 0.39 -6.47
N ILE A 15 -21.82 1.66 -6.50
CA ILE A 15 -22.76 2.78 -6.39
C ILE A 15 -23.14 3.40 -7.73
N THR A 16 -22.37 3.13 -8.79
CA THR A 16 -22.67 3.68 -10.12
C THR A 16 -23.52 2.70 -10.94
N ASN A 17 -24.21 3.25 -11.93
CA ASN A 17 -25.15 2.51 -12.77
C ASN A 17 -24.63 2.26 -14.19
N THR A 18 -23.31 2.30 -14.37
CA THR A 18 -22.67 2.01 -15.66
C THR A 18 -22.85 0.53 -16.03
N SER A 19 -22.78 0.21 -17.31
CA SER A 19 -22.88 -1.18 -17.79
C SER A 19 -21.83 -2.09 -17.14
N SER A 20 -20.58 -1.61 -17.01
CA SER A 20 -19.50 -2.36 -16.36
C SER A 20 -19.76 -2.57 -14.87
N ALA A 21 -20.19 -1.54 -14.14
CA ALA A 21 -20.47 -1.67 -12.70
C ALA A 21 -21.62 -2.67 -12.43
N ARG A 22 -22.67 -2.69 -13.26
CA ARG A 22 -23.72 -3.72 -13.19
C ARG A 22 -23.17 -5.12 -13.44
N ALA A 23 -22.43 -5.30 -14.53
CA ALA A 23 -21.82 -6.59 -14.87
C ALA A 23 -20.88 -7.10 -13.76
N TYR A 24 -20.15 -6.20 -13.09
CA TYR A 24 -19.26 -6.56 -11.98
C TYR A 24 -20.03 -7.04 -10.75
N ARG A 25 -21.13 -6.36 -10.38
CA ARG A 25 -22.01 -6.79 -9.28
C ARG A 25 -22.69 -8.12 -9.58
N GLU A 26 -23.17 -8.32 -10.81
CA GLU A 26 -23.77 -9.59 -11.24
C GLU A 26 -22.76 -10.73 -11.21
N ALA A 27 -21.55 -10.51 -11.73
CA ALA A 27 -20.46 -11.50 -11.69
C ALA A 27 -20.04 -11.83 -10.26
N LEU A 28 -19.98 -10.82 -9.37
CA LEU A 28 -19.70 -11.03 -7.95
C LEU A 28 -20.80 -11.86 -7.27
N LEU A 29 -22.08 -11.51 -7.48
CA LEU A 29 -23.20 -12.27 -6.89
C LEU A 29 -23.16 -13.73 -7.33
N SER A 30 -23.04 -13.97 -8.63
CA SER A 30 -22.93 -15.32 -9.18
C SER A 30 -21.75 -16.06 -8.56
N PHE A 31 -20.60 -15.38 -8.37
CA PHE A 31 -19.43 -15.98 -7.74
C PHE A 31 -19.66 -16.34 -6.27
N MET A 32 -20.34 -15.47 -5.52
CA MET A 32 -20.73 -15.70 -4.14
C MET A 32 -21.63 -16.93 -4.00
N VAL A 33 -22.66 -17.03 -4.83
CA VAL A 33 -23.63 -18.13 -4.83
C VAL A 33 -22.95 -19.46 -5.15
N ASP A 34 -22.21 -19.52 -6.26
CA ASP A 34 -21.55 -20.76 -6.69
C ASP A 34 -20.53 -21.24 -5.65
N THR A 35 -19.80 -20.31 -5.03
CA THR A 35 -18.86 -20.63 -3.96
C THR A 35 -19.57 -21.21 -2.74
N ALA A 36 -20.70 -20.63 -2.32
CA ALA A 36 -21.49 -21.14 -1.21
C ALA A 36 -22.04 -22.55 -1.52
N VAL A 37 -22.52 -22.81 -2.74
CA VAL A 37 -22.96 -24.14 -3.18
C VAL A 37 -21.80 -25.14 -3.19
N MET A 38 -20.61 -24.75 -3.67
CA MET A 38 -19.41 -25.59 -3.61
C MET A 38 -18.96 -25.94 -2.19
N LEU A 39 -19.38 -25.15 -1.20
CA LEU A 39 -19.18 -25.38 0.23
C LEU A 39 -20.35 -26.12 0.91
N GLY A 40 -21.36 -26.54 0.14
CA GLY A 40 -22.46 -27.40 0.60
C GLY A 40 -23.77 -26.67 0.90
N ALA A 41 -23.92 -25.38 0.57
CA ALA A 41 -25.19 -24.69 0.71
C ALA A 41 -26.20 -25.16 -0.35
N GLN A 42 -27.49 -25.16 0.02
CA GLN A 42 -28.57 -25.34 -0.96
C GLN A 42 -28.64 -24.11 -1.88
N GLU A 43 -28.70 -24.31 -3.19
CA GLU A 43 -28.66 -23.25 -4.21
C GLU A 43 -29.65 -22.10 -3.96
N LYS A 44 -30.93 -22.41 -3.70
CA LYS A 44 -31.94 -21.37 -3.42
C LYS A 44 -31.61 -20.55 -2.17
N ALA A 45 -31.12 -21.20 -1.11
CA ALA A 45 -30.72 -20.53 0.12
C ALA A 45 -29.43 -19.71 -0.07
N ALA A 46 -28.49 -20.22 -0.86
CA ALA A 46 -27.25 -19.53 -1.22
C ALA A 46 -27.57 -18.25 -2.00
N LEU A 47 -28.47 -18.30 -2.98
CA LEU A 47 -28.89 -17.13 -3.75
C LEU A 47 -29.43 -16.03 -2.83
N THR A 48 -30.46 -16.32 -2.04
CA THR A 48 -31.07 -15.32 -1.14
C THR A 48 -30.05 -14.74 -0.16
N GLN A 49 -29.24 -15.58 0.49
CA GLN A 49 -28.28 -15.11 1.49
C GLN A 49 -27.12 -14.32 0.88
N MET A 50 -26.69 -14.62 -0.34
CA MET A 50 -25.62 -13.89 -1.02
C MET A 50 -26.12 -12.59 -1.64
N GLU A 51 -27.40 -12.51 -2.07
CA GLU A 51 -28.05 -11.26 -2.44
C GLU A 51 -28.09 -10.28 -1.25
N GLU A 52 -28.48 -10.76 -0.07
CA GLU A 52 -28.48 -9.98 1.17
C GLU A 52 -27.07 -9.51 1.56
N ALA A 53 -26.07 -10.40 1.45
CA ALA A 53 -24.68 -10.07 1.74
C ALA A 53 -24.10 -9.04 0.76
N LEU A 54 -24.42 -9.15 -0.54
CA LEU A 54 -24.02 -8.16 -1.54
C LEU A 54 -24.72 -6.82 -1.32
N ALA A 55 -26.00 -6.83 -0.96
CA ALA A 55 -26.74 -5.62 -0.61
C ALA A 55 -26.13 -4.93 0.63
N PHE A 56 -25.69 -5.71 1.62
CA PHE A 56 -24.96 -5.18 2.78
C PHE A 56 -23.60 -4.58 2.39
N GLU A 57 -22.80 -5.27 1.56
CA GLU A 57 -21.53 -4.74 1.05
C GLU A 57 -21.73 -3.46 0.21
N THR A 58 -22.82 -3.38 -0.55
CA THR A 58 -23.20 -2.17 -1.28
C THR A 58 -23.47 -1.00 -0.32
N LYS A 59 -24.14 -1.23 0.81
CA LYS A 59 -24.32 -0.21 1.87
C LYS A 59 -22.99 0.20 2.50
N LEU A 60 -22.05 -0.74 2.69
CA LEU A 60 -20.69 -0.42 3.12
C LEU A 60 -20.00 0.50 2.13
N ALA A 61 -20.13 0.24 0.82
CA ALA A 61 -19.56 1.09 -0.22
C ALA A 61 -20.06 2.54 -0.14
N TYR A 62 -21.34 2.76 0.16
CA TYR A 62 -21.90 4.12 0.31
C TYR A 62 -21.25 4.92 1.45
N ILE A 63 -20.88 4.27 2.56
CA ILE A 63 -20.30 4.92 3.75
C ILE A 63 -18.77 5.03 3.71
N LEU A 64 -18.09 4.39 2.76
CA LEU A 64 -16.65 4.55 2.57
C LEU A 64 -16.30 6.01 2.24
N ILE A 65 -15.19 6.50 2.81
CA ILE A 65 -14.62 7.78 2.41
C ILE A 65 -14.03 7.58 0.99
N PRO A 66 -14.44 8.40 -0.01
CA PRO A 66 -13.89 8.34 -1.35
C PRO A 66 -12.37 8.54 -1.34
N TYR A 67 -11.66 7.91 -2.27
CA TYR A 67 -10.20 7.99 -2.35
C TYR A 67 -9.68 9.43 -2.38
N ASP A 68 -10.31 10.30 -3.18
CA ASP A 68 -9.91 11.71 -3.35
C ASP A 68 -10.06 12.54 -2.05
N ASN A 69 -10.83 12.02 -1.09
CA ASN A 69 -11.06 12.62 0.22
C ASN A 69 -10.22 11.95 1.33
N ARG A 70 -9.22 11.13 1.01
CA ARG A 70 -8.34 10.48 2.00
C ARG A 70 -6.94 11.08 1.92
N ASN A 71 -6.65 12.07 2.76
CA ASN A 71 -5.35 12.74 2.83
C ASN A 71 -4.72 12.59 4.23
N SER A 72 -3.42 12.89 4.35
CA SER A 72 -2.69 12.79 5.62
C SER A 72 -3.39 13.46 6.80
N ASP A 73 -3.99 14.63 6.57
CA ASP A 73 -4.50 15.51 7.63
C ASP A 73 -5.82 14.97 8.17
N ASN A 74 -6.72 14.55 7.27
CA ASN A 74 -8.02 14.02 7.68
C ASN A 74 -7.96 12.56 8.15
N MET A 75 -6.92 11.81 7.78
CA MET A 75 -6.69 10.46 8.30
C MET A 75 -5.94 10.44 9.64
N TYR A 76 -5.31 11.52 10.06
CA TYR A 76 -4.58 11.56 11.33
C TYR A 76 -5.49 12.02 12.49
N ASN A 77 -6.35 11.12 12.99
CA ASN A 77 -7.18 11.40 14.18
C ASN A 77 -6.65 10.60 15.37
N LYS A 78 -5.69 11.16 16.10
CA LYS A 78 -5.14 10.56 17.32
C LYS A 78 -6.08 10.78 18.50
N MET A 79 -6.49 9.70 19.17
CA MET A 79 -7.32 9.74 20.37
C MET A 79 -7.05 8.53 21.27
N SER A 80 -7.44 8.59 22.55
CA SER A 80 -7.42 7.41 23.41
C SER A 80 -8.59 6.46 23.09
N LEU A 81 -8.46 5.17 23.42
CA LEU A 81 -9.57 4.22 23.33
C LEU A 81 -10.79 4.66 24.15
N SER A 82 -10.58 5.26 25.33
CA SER A 82 -11.66 5.85 26.14
C SER A 82 -12.39 7.00 25.42
N ARG A 83 -11.67 7.83 24.68
CA ARG A 83 -12.29 8.89 23.86
C ARG A 83 -13.04 8.31 22.67
N LEU A 84 -12.49 7.28 22.01
CA LEU A 84 -13.17 6.56 20.94
C LEU A 84 -14.47 5.91 21.44
N GLN A 85 -14.44 5.25 22.60
CA GLN A 85 -15.60 4.65 23.25
C GLN A 85 -16.70 5.68 23.54
N ARG A 86 -16.35 6.87 24.03
CA ARG A 86 -17.35 7.95 24.23
C ARG A 86 -17.92 8.48 22.91
N THR A 87 -17.12 8.45 21.84
CA THR A 87 -17.49 8.98 20.53
C THR A 87 -18.41 8.04 19.76
N ILE A 88 -18.20 6.73 19.91
CA ILE A 88 -18.96 5.64 19.27
C ILE A 88 -19.27 4.58 20.35
N PRO A 89 -20.24 4.85 21.25
CA PRO A 89 -20.47 4.02 22.44
C PRO A 89 -21.10 2.66 22.16
N GLN A 90 -21.67 2.45 20.97
CA GLN A 90 -22.43 1.25 20.64
C GLN A 90 -21.55 0.02 20.32
N PHE A 91 -20.23 0.16 20.30
CA PHE A 91 -19.28 -0.91 20.03
C PHE A 91 -18.22 -0.98 21.13
N ASP A 92 -17.88 -2.18 21.60
CA ASP A 92 -16.84 -2.39 22.61
C ASP A 92 -15.44 -2.31 21.99
N TRP A 93 -14.91 -1.09 21.89
CA TRP A 93 -13.61 -0.84 21.29
C TRP A 93 -12.46 -1.42 22.12
N LEU A 94 -12.57 -1.38 23.45
CA LEU A 94 -11.54 -1.94 24.32
C LEU A 94 -11.49 -3.46 24.16
N GLY A 95 -12.65 -4.13 24.23
CA GLY A 95 -12.74 -5.57 24.05
C GLY A 95 -12.22 -6.00 22.67
N PHE A 96 -12.61 -5.30 21.61
CA PHE A 96 -12.14 -5.58 20.25
C PHE A 96 -10.61 -5.45 20.13
N VAL A 97 -10.03 -4.32 20.57
CA VAL A 97 -8.58 -4.12 20.44
C VAL A 97 -7.81 -5.11 21.31
N LYS A 98 -8.29 -5.40 22.52
CA LYS A 98 -7.71 -6.45 23.37
C LYS A 98 -7.74 -7.82 22.70
N ALA A 99 -8.87 -8.21 22.10
CA ALA A 99 -9.00 -9.49 21.43
C ALA A 99 -8.00 -9.68 20.27
N VAL A 100 -7.57 -8.58 19.64
CA VAL A 100 -6.60 -8.60 18.53
C VAL A 100 -5.16 -8.49 19.02
N VAL A 101 -4.90 -7.62 20.00
CA VAL A 101 -3.55 -7.17 20.37
C VAL A 101 -3.01 -7.86 21.63
N ASP A 102 -3.85 -8.08 22.63
CA ASP A 102 -3.39 -8.62 23.91
C ASP A 102 -2.83 -10.04 23.71
N SER A 103 -1.73 -10.32 24.39
CA SER A 103 -1.12 -11.64 24.44
C SER A 103 -0.83 -12.01 25.88
N LYS A 104 -1.24 -13.22 26.29
CA LYS A 104 -0.87 -13.77 27.61
C LYS A 104 0.63 -14.05 27.71
N VAL A 105 1.30 -14.27 26.58
CA VAL A 105 2.73 -14.60 26.51
C VAL A 105 3.58 -13.34 26.43
N GLU A 106 3.02 -12.22 25.94
CA GLU A 106 3.73 -10.95 25.77
C GLU A 106 3.04 -9.82 26.56
N PRO A 107 3.27 -9.71 27.88
CA PRO A 107 2.56 -8.75 28.75
C PRO A 107 2.70 -7.29 28.33
N PHE A 108 3.78 -6.93 27.61
CA PHE A 108 3.99 -5.58 27.10
C PHE A 108 2.93 -5.14 26.06
N ARG A 109 2.17 -6.09 25.51
CA ARG A 109 1.05 -5.83 24.59
C ARG A 109 -0.26 -5.53 25.30
N SER A 110 -0.30 -5.51 26.64
CA SER A 110 -1.51 -5.21 27.40
C SER A 110 -2.08 -3.84 27.05
N ILE A 111 -3.33 -3.82 26.62
CA ILE A 111 -4.05 -2.62 26.22
C ILE A 111 -4.94 -2.10 27.34
N SER A 112 -4.91 -0.79 27.57
CA SER A 112 -5.79 -0.11 28.52
C SER A 112 -6.66 0.94 27.84
N THR A 113 -7.60 1.51 28.57
CA THR A 113 -8.51 2.56 28.06
C THR A 113 -7.79 3.87 27.71
N SER A 114 -6.55 4.07 28.17
CA SER A 114 -5.74 5.24 27.83
C SER A 114 -4.93 5.05 26.54
N GLU A 115 -4.94 3.84 25.94
CA GLU A 115 -4.14 3.52 24.76
C GLU A 115 -4.40 4.52 23.61
N PRO A 116 -3.35 5.17 23.07
CA PRO A 116 -3.49 6.05 21.92
C PRO A 116 -3.69 5.24 20.64
N VAL A 117 -4.73 5.59 19.88
CA VAL A 117 -5.02 5.02 18.56
C VAL A 117 -5.14 6.13 17.52
N ILE A 118 -4.72 5.82 16.29
CA ILE A 118 -5.01 6.65 15.11
C ILE A 118 -6.24 6.06 14.40
N VAL A 119 -7.30 6.86 14.33
CA VAL A 119 -8.54 6.51 13.64
C VAL A 119 -8.57 7.23 12.29
N ARG A 120 -8.30 6.49 11.22
CA ARG A 120 -8.17 7.05 9.86
C ARG A 120 -9.49 7.40 9.20
N ALA A 121 -10.59 6.78 9.64
CA ALA A 121 -11.92 7.04 9.10
C ALA A 121 -12.98 7.12 10.23
N PRO A 122 -12.98 8.19 11.08
CA PRO A 122 -13.88 8.26 12.24
C PRO A 122 -15.37 8.26 11.86
N GLN A 123 -15.74 8.97 10.79
CA GLN A 123 -17.13 9.03 10.31
C GLN A 123 -17.59 7.66 9.80
N TYR A 124 -16.75 6.98 9.01
CA TYR A 124 -17.01 5.62 8.55
C TYR A 124 -17.33 4.67 9.72
N PHE A 125 -16.58 4.72 10.82
CA PHE A 125 -16.87 3.86 11.97
C PHE A 125 -18.20 4.16 12.66
N ARG A 126 -18.62 5.44 12.71
CA ARG A 126 -19.95 5.80 13.24
C ARG A 126 -21.05 5.18 12.38
N ASP A 127 -20.92 5.33 11.07
CA ASP A 127 -21.91 4.85 10.10
C ASP A 127 -21.90 3.32 10.00
N LEU A 128 -20.72 2.70 10.10
CA LEU A 128 -20.54 1.24 10.14
C LEU A 128 -21.24 0.63 11.34
N VAL A 129 -21.02 1.16 12.54
CA VAL A 129 -21.64 0.61 13.77
C VAL A 129 -23.16 0.78 13.71
N LYS A 130 -23.66 1.91 13.20
CA LYS A 130 -25.09 2.10 12.95
C LYS A 130 -25.63 1.07 11.94
N LEU A 131 -24.92 0.87 10.83
CA LEU A 131 -25.31 -0.06 9.78
C LEU A 131 -25.37 -1.50 10.30
N ILE A 132 -24.33 -1.95 11.03
CA ILE A 132 -24.28 -3.28 11.67
C ILE A 132 -25.46 -3.46 12.63
N ASN A 133 -25.70 -2.50 13.53
CA ASN A 133 -26.79 -2.60 14.51
C ASN A 133 -28.19 -2.57 13.88
N SER A 134 -28.32 -2.02 12.68
CA SER A 134 -29.59 -1.99 11.92
C SER A 134 -29.78 -3.16 10.95
N THR A 135 -28.79 -4.05 10.85
CA THR A 135 -28.81 -5.19 9.92
C THR A 135 -29.00 -6.48 10.70
N ASP A 136 -29.75 -7.43 10.15
CA ASP A 136 -29.90 -8.76 10.74
C ASP A 136 -28.51 -9.39 11.00
N PRO A 137 -28.22 -9.87 12.22
CA PRO A 137 -26.92 -10.45 12.57
C PRO A 137 -26.49 -11.59 11.64
N ARG A 138 -27.43 -12.36 11.09
CA ARG A 138 -27.15 -13.44 10.12
C ARG A 138 -26.58 -12.88 8.82
N ILE A 139 -27.09 -11.75 8.33
CA ILE A 139 -26.57 -11.10 7.11
C ILE A 139 -25.14 -10.62 7.36
N VAL A 140 -24.88 -10.00 8.51
CA VAL A 140 -23.54 -9.54 8.89
C VAL A 140 -22.57 -10.73 9.00
N ALA A 141 -22.99 -11.82 9.66
CA ALA A 141 -22.18 -13.03 9.79
C ALA A 141 -21.89 -13.68 8.43
N ASN A 142 -22.89 -13.77 7.54
CA ASN A 142 -22.73 -14.28 6.18
C ASN A 142 -21.75 -13.44 5.37
N TYR A 143 -21.81 -12.11 5.48
CA TYR A 143 -20.85 -11.22 4.83
C TYR A 143 -19.42 -11.44 5.35
N VAL A 144 -19.21 -11.50 6.67
CA VAL A 144 -17.88 -11.76 7.27
C VAL A 144 -17.34 -13.13 6.81
N GLN A 145 -18.19 -14.15 6.79
CA GLN A 145 -17.83 -15.48 6.31
C GLN A 145 -17.48 -15.47 4.82
N TRP A 146 -18.23 -14.74 4.00
CA TRP A 146 -17.91 -14.52 2.59
C TRP A 146 -16.53 -13.89 2.43
N ARG A 147 -16.23 -12.79 3.15
CA ARG A 147 -14.92 -12.11 3.05
C ARG A 147 -13.77 -13.06 3.44
N THR A 148 -13.97 -13.90 4.45
CA THR A 148 -13.00 -14.93 4.82
C THR A 148 -12.81 -15.96 3.70
N VAL A 149 -13.90 -16.50 3.15
CA VAL A 149 -13.83 -17.47 2.05
C VAL A 149 -13.16 -16.85 0.82
N PHE A 150 -13.57 -15.64 0.42
CA PHE A 150 -13.03 -14.90 -0.71
C PHE A 150 -11.51 -14.74 -0.61
N SER A 151 -11.01 -14.37 0.57
CA SER A 151 -9.56 -14.25 0.83
C SER A 151 -8.80 -15.59 0.74
N SER A 152 -9.48 -16.70 0.98
CA SER A 152 -8.91 -18.05 0.95
C SER A 152 -8.98 -18.73 -0.42
N ILE A 153 -9.79 -18.23 -1.37
CA ILE A 153 -10.03 -18.86 -2.68
C ILE A 153 -8.72 -19.19 -3.41
N SER A 154 -7.73 -18.30 -3.36
CA SER A 154 -6.44 -18.51 -4.00
C SER A 154 -5.67 -19.70 -3.40
N SER A 155 -6.06 -20.22 -2.23
CA SER A 155 -5.38 -21.33 -1.57
C SER A 155 -6.16 -22.65 -1.65
N LEU A 156 -7.30 -22.66 -2.33
CA LEU A 156 -8.17 -23.83 -2.45
C LEU A 156 -7.91 -24.64 -3.73
N SER A 157 -8.69 -25.72 -3.88
CA SER A 157 -8.60 -26.63 -5.01
C SER A 157 -8.98 -25.97 -6.34
N ARG A 158 -8.59 -26.64 -7.43
CA ARG A 158 -8.74 -26.15 -8.81
C ARG A 158 -10.17 -25.72 -9.16
N ARG A 159 -11.21 -26.35 -8.60
CA ARG A 159 -12.62 -25.98 -8.83
C ARG A 159 -12.93 -24.54 -8.40
N PHE A 160 -12.41 -24.12 -7.25
CA PHE A 160 -12.59 -22.74 -6.76
C PHE A 160 -11.80 -21.75 -7.60
N LEU A 161 -10.58 -22.13 -8.02
CA LEU A 161 -9.74 -21.27 -8.86
C LEU A 161 -10.36 -21.04 -10.25
N TYR A 162 -10.93 -22.07 -10.88
CA TYR A 162 -11.63 -21.89 -12.16
C TYR A 162 -12.85 -21.00 -12.00
N ARG A 163 -13.60 -21.18 -10.92
CA ARG A 163 -14.76 -20.34 -10.69
C ARG A 163 -14.38 -18.87 -10.43
N TYR A 164 -13.29 -18.64 -9.72
CA TYR A 164 -12.70 -17.31 -9.58
C TYR A 164 -12.20 -16.74 -10.91
N GLN A 165 -11.63 -17.57 -11.80
CA GLN A 165 -11.18 -17.13 -13.12
C GLN A 165 -12.33 -16.57 -13.95
N ASP A 166 -13.52 -17.17 -13.88
CA ASP A 166 -14.69 -16.65 -14.60
C ASP A 166 -15.15 -15.29 -14.06
N TYR A 167 -15.10 -15.11 -12.74
CA TYR A 167 -15.32 -13.81 -12.10
C TYR A 167 -14.24 -12.77 -12.48
N ALA A 168 -12.97 -13.18 -12.47
CA ALA A 168 -11.84 -12.32 -12.80
C ALA A 168 -11.81 -11.94 -14.30
N ARG A 169 -12.33 -12.79 -15.19
CA ARG A 169 -12.49 -12.47 -16.60
C ARG A 169 -13.39 -11.25 -16.81
N VAL A 170 -14.48 -11.16 -16.04
CA VAL A 170 -15.40 -10.02 -16.11
C VAL A 170 -14.79 -8.81 -15.42
N THR A 171 -14.27 -8.96 -14.20
CA THR A 171 -13.86 -7.82 -13.35
C THR A 171 -12.45 -7.29 -13.61
N LYS A 172 -11.57 -8.10 -14.19
CA LYS A 172 -10.15 -7.77 -14.41
C LYS A 172 -9.69 -8.01 -15.86
N GLY A 173 -10.54 -8.57 -16.72
CA GLY A 173 -10.18 -8.91 -18.10
C GLY A 173 -9.18 -10.08 -18.22
N THR A 174 -8.88 -10.81 -17.14
CA THR A 174 -7.91 -11.90 -17.21
C THR A 174 -8.49 -13.11 -17.94
N THR A 175 -7.74 -13.69 -18.87
CA THR A 175 -8.23 -14.78 -19.72
C THR A 175 -7.84 -16.16 -19.22
N SER A 176 -6.77 -16.26 -18.43
CA SER A 176 -6.24 -17.53 -17.90
C SER A 176 -5.75 -17.41 -16.46
N LEU A 177 -5.75 -18.55 -15.76
CA LEU A 177 -5.11 -18.67 -14.45
C LEU A 177 -3.59 -18.49 -14.58
N THR A 178 -3.00 -17.83 -13.58
CA THR A 178 -1.55 -17.80 -13.40
C THR A 178 -0.99 -19.23 -13.32
N PRO A 179 0.12 -19.54 -14.01
CA PRO A 179 0.78 -20.84 -13.89
C PRO A 179 1.05 -21.19 -12.43
N ARG A 180 0.90 -22.48 -12.09
CA ARG A 180 1.03 -22.93 -10.68
C ARG A 180 2.41 -22.58 -10.10
N TRP A 181 3.49 -22.80 -10.85
CA TRP A 181 4.85 -22.49 -10.39
C TRP A 181 4.99 -21.01 -10.05
N ASP A 182 4.43 -20.13 -10.88
CA ASP A 182 4.53 -18.67 -10.73
C ASP A 182 3.74 -18.21 -9.50
N LYS A 183 2.54 -18.76 -9.30
CA LYS A 183 1.77 -18.57 -8.05
C LYS A 183 2.52 -19.04 -6.81
N CYS A 184 3.19 -20.19 -6.87
CA CYS A 184 3.98 -20.71 -5.75
C CYS A 184 5.19 -19.83 -5.45
N VAL A 185 5.92 -19.39 -6.49
CA VAL A 185 7.05 -18.46 -6.35
C VAL A 185 6.58 -17.14 -5.74
N ASN A 186 5.52 -16.53 -6.27
CA ASN A 186 4.95 -15.30 -5.73
C ASN A 186 4.48 -15.43 -4.28
N PHE A 187 3.92 -16.59 -3.91
CA PHE A 187 3.53 -16.84 -2.52
C PHE A 187 4.76 -16.89 -1.61
N VAL A 188 5.78 -17.69 -1.96
CA VAL A 188 7.02 -17.80 -1.17
C VAL A 188 7.76 -16.47 -1.11
N ASP A 189 7.82 -15.72 -2.20
CA ASP A 189 8.44 -14.39 -2.26
C ASP A 189 7.75 -13.37 -1.35
N LYS A 190 6.40 -13.29 -1.39
CA LYS A 190 5.63 -12.40 -0.51
C LYS A 190 5.68 -12.81 0.96
N THR A 191 5.91 -14.09 1.24
CA THR A 191 5.85 -14.63 2.60
C THR A 191 7.20 -14.73 3.28
N LEU A 192 8.25 -15.01 2.50
CA LEU A 192 9.62 -15.24 2.94
C LEU A 192 10.56 -14.28 2.20
N GLY A 193 10.21 -12.99 2.19
CA GLY A 193 10.87 -11.97 1.38
C GLY A 193 12.38 -11.85 1.63
N TYR A 194 12.83 -11.99 2.88
CA TYR A 194 14.27 -11.93 3.18
C TYR A 194 15.03 -13.17 2.70
N ALA A 195 14.45 -14.37 2.85
CA ALA A 195 15.08 -15.60 2.39
C ALA A 195 15.13 -15.67 0.85
N THR A 196 14.03 -15.33 0.18
CA THR A 196 13.98 -15.24 -1.29
C THR A 196 14.85 -14.11 -1.81
N GLY A 197 14.86 -12.96 -1.12
CA GLY A 197 15.78 -11.85 -1.39
C GLY A 197 17.25 -12.27 -1.34
N ARG A 198 17.65 -13.05 -0.33
CA ARG A 198 19.02 -13.60 -0.21
C ARG A 198 19.37 -14.48 -1.41
N LEU A 199 18.47 -15.38 -1.81
CA LEU A 199 18.66 -16.22 -3.00
C LEU A 199 18.80 -15.39 -4.28
N PHE A 200 17.94 -14.38 -4.44
CA PHE A 200 17.94 -13.50 -5.60
C PHE A 200 19.23 -12.68 -5.70
N VAL A 201 19.62 -12.02 -4.60
CA VAL A 201 20.82 -11.18 -4.53
C VAL A 201 22.06 -11.98 -4.87
N ASN A 202 22.21 -13.18 -4.28
CA ASN A 202 23.36 -14.06 -4.54
C ASN A 202 23.51 -14.43 -6.03
N ARG A 203 22.41 -14.46 -6.78
CA ARG A 203 22.40 -14.93 -8.16
C ARG A 203 22.35 -13.80 -9.21
N HIS A 204 21.72 -12.67 -8.87
CA HIS A 204 21.34 -11.65 -9.85
C HIS A 204 21.87 -10.25 -9.54
N PHE A 205 22.39 -10.01 -8.33
CA PHE A 205 22.84 -8.69 -7.92
C PHE A 205 24.37 -8.62 -7.83
N GLN A 206 24.95 -7.56 -8.39
CA GLN A 206 26.39 -7.28 -8.34
C GLN A 206 26.58 -6.01 -7.50
N GLU A 207 27.58 -6.01 -6.63
CA GLU A 207 27.76 -4.95 -5.62
C GLU A 207 28.18 -3.60 -6.24
N ASP A 208 28.77 -3.61 -7.44
CA ASP A 208 29.10 -2.40 -8.20
C ASP A 208 27.87 -1.55 -8.54
N LYS A 209 26.71 -2.18 -8.75
CA LYS A 209 25.43 -1.48 -8.94
C LYS A 209 25.06 -0.60 -7.76
N LYS A 210 25.43 -1.00 -6.53
CA LYS A 210 25.17 -0.21 -5.32
C LYS A 210 25.92 1.11 -5.36
N HIS A 211 27.20 1.09 -5.70
CA HIS A 211 28.02 2.29 -5.82
C HIS A 211 27.57 3.21 -6.95
N MET A 212 27.15 2.65 -8.09
CA MET A 212 26.59 3.44 -9.18
C MET A 212 25.29 4.14 -8.78
N MET A 213 24.43 3.46 -8.01
CA MET A 213 23.21 4.07 -7.49
C MET A 213 23.50 5.17 -6.48
N GLU A 214 24.50 4.98 -5.60
CA GLU A 214 24.93 6.01 -4.65
C GLU A 214 25.40 7.28 -5.38
N GLU A 215 26.25 7.15 -6.41
CA GLU A 215 26.69 8.27 -7.27
C GLU A 215 25.49 9.00 -7.91
N LEU A 216 24.54 8.22 -8.46
CA LEU A 216 23.35 8.76 -9.11
C LEU A 216 22.44 9.52 -8.13
N ILE A 217 22.19 8.94 -6.95
CA ILE A 217 21.37 9.56 -5.90
C ILE A 217 21.98 10.88 -5.44
N ASP A 218 23.29 10.93 -5.27
CA ASP A 218 23.98 12.16 -4.86
C ASP A 218 23.88 13.25 -5.93
N GLY A 219 24.05 12.89 -7.21
CA GLY A 219 23.89 13.80 -8.33
C GLY A 219 22.46 14.33 -8.50
N ILE A 220 21.45 13.47 -8.31
CA ILE A 220 20.04 13.85 -8.36
C ILE A 220 19.68 14.77 -7.19
N ARG A 221 20.16 14.44 -5.98
CA ARG A 221 19.97 15.29 -4.80
C ARG A 221 20.60 16.67 -5.01
N TRP A 222 21.79 16.72 -5.58
CA TRP A 222 22.42 17.99 -5.96
C TRP A 222 21.56 18.77 -6.94
N ALA A 223 21.06 18.15 -8.01
CA ALA A 223 20.21 18.81 -8.99
C ALA A 223 18.91 19.36 -8.39
N PHE A 224 18.27 18.61 -7.49
CA PHE A 224 17.09 19.08 -6.75
C PHE A 224 17.39 20.34 -5.93
N ILE A 225 18.48 20.33 -5.16
CA ILE A 225 18.90 21.46 -4.32
C ILE A 225 19.26 22.66 -5.19
N ASP A 226 20.01 22.45 -6.27
CA ASP A 226 20.43 23.50 -7.19
C ASP A 226 19.23 24.19 -7.86
N MET A 227 18.22 23.43 -8.29
CA MET A 227 16.95 23.99 -8.80
C MET A 227 16.18 24.77 -7.73
N LEU A 228 16.17 24.27 -6.49
CA LEU A 228 15.49 24.93 -5.38
C LEU A 228 16.15 26.27 -4.99
N GLU A 229 17.47 26.35 -5.07
CA GLU A 229 18.22 27.56 -4.77
C GLU A 229 18.15 28.59 -5.90
N ASN A 230 18.35 28.14 -7.15
CA ASN A 230 18.65 29.02 -8.27
C ASN A 230 17.47 29.28 -9.23
N GLU A 231 16.45 28.42 -9.26
CA GLU A 231 15.34 28.53 -10.22
C GLU A 231 13.97 28.68 -9.57
N ASN A 232 13.79 28.13 -8.38
CA ASN A 232 12.53 28.26 -7.67
C ASN A 232 12.32 29.72 -7.23
N ASP A 233 11.29 30.38 -7.72
CA ASP A 233 10.98 31.79 -7.41
C ASP A 233 9.73 31.95 -6.51
N TRP A 234 8.96 30.87 -6.35
CA TRP A 234 7.68 30.88 -5.67
C TRP A 234 7.74 30.49 -4.18
N MET A 235 8.83 29.88 -3.71
CA MET A 235 9.04 29.59 -2.27
C MET A 235 9.79 30.71 -1.57
N ASP A 236 9.38 31.02 -0.34
CA ASP A 236 10.16 31.92 0.51
C ASP A 236 11.48 31.29 1.01
N LYS A 237 12.43 32.16 1.37
CA LYS A 237 13.77 31.75 1.81
C LYS A 237 13.73 30.78 3.02
N PRO A 238 12.95 31.03 4.09
CA PRO A 238 12.87 30.09 5.21
C PRO A 238 12.38 28.69 4.82
N THR A 239 11.38 28.60 3.94
CA THR A 239 10.82 27.31 3.49
C THR A 239 11.82 26.57 2.60
N LYS A 240 12.51 27.28 1.69
CA LYS A 240 13.60 26.71 0.89
C LYS A 240 14.69 26.08 1.77
N MET A 241 15.18 26.80 2.79
CA MET A 241 16.21 26.27 3.70
C MET A 241 15.77 24.96 4.36
N LYS A 242 14.52 24.88 4.84
CA LYS A 242 14.00 23.63 5.43
C LYS A 242 13.84 22.51 4.40
N ALA A 243 13.50 22.84 3.15
CA ALA A 243 13.39 21.85 2.09
C ALA A 243 14.76 21.28 1.71
N ILE A 244 15.81 22.12 1.68
CA ILE A 244 17.21 21.69 1.53
C ILE A 244 17.63 20.78 2.68
N GLU A 245 17.35 21.17 3.93
CA GLU A 245 17.63 20.31 5.09
C GLU A 245 16.93 18.95 5.00
N LYS A 246 15.69 18.93 4.50
CA LYS A 246 14.94 17.68 4.29
C LYS A 246 15.57 16.82 3.20
N ALA A 247 15.96 17.42 2.06
CA ALA A 247 16.58 16.72 0.94
C ALA A 247 17.91 16.07 1.35
N HIS A 248 18.73 16.78 2.12
CA HIS A 248 19.96 16.21 2.70
C HIS A 248 19.69 15.07 3.69
N ALA A 249 18.59 15.13 4.43
CA ALA A 249 18.21 14.09 5.39
C ALA A 249 17.57 12.85 4.75
N VAL A 250 17.30 12.85 3.44
CA VAL A 250 16.74 11.68 2.76
C VAL A 250 17.75 10.54 2.77
N LEU A 251 17.37 9.44 3.42
CA LEU A 251 18.18 8.24 3.51
C LEU A 251 17.91 7.31 2.32
N ALA A 252 18.95 6.97 1.57
CA ALA A 252 18.84 5.98 0.49
C ALA A 252 19.05 4.55 1.00
N LYS A 253 18.31 3.61 0.40
CA LYS A 253 18.48 2.18 0.58
C LYS A 253 18.50 1.52 -0.79
N VAL A 254 19.56 0.75 -1.07
CA VAL A 254 19.87 0.24 -2.42
C VAL A 254 20.18 -1.25 -2.37
N GLY A 255 19.58 -2.02 -3.27
CA GLY A 255 19.74 -3.47 -3.36
C GLY A 255 18.98 -4.26 -2.29
N TYR A 256 19.59 -4.50 -1.13
CA TYR A 256 19.10 -5.44 -0.12
C TYR A 256 19.58 -5.14 1.32
N PRO A 257 18.85 -5.56 2.38
CA PRO A 257 19.31 -5.35 3.76
C PRO A 257 20.53 -6.21 4.05
N GLU A 258 21.60 -5.64 4.60
CA GLU A 258 22.82 -6.39 4.90
C GLU A 258 22.56 -7.60 5.83
N PHE A 259 21.58 -7.49 6.74
CA PHE A 259 21.23 -8.58 7.65
C PHE A 259 20.75 -9.86 6.94
N ILE A 260 20.27 -9.79 5.69
CA ILE A 260 19.85 -11.02 4.96
C ILE A 260 21.04 -11.87 4.53
N LEU A 261 22.26 -11.32 4.55
CA LEU A 261 23.47 -12.08 4.28
C LEU A 261 23.91 -12.91 5.49
N ASN A 262 23.30 -12.68 6.67
CA ASN A 262 23.59 -13.39 7.90
C ASN A 262 22.63 -14.59 8.06
N ASP A 263 23.16 -15.80 7.90
CA ASP A 263 22.40 -17.03 8.01
C ASP A 263 21.75 -17.21 9.40
N THR A 264 22.42 -16.76 10.48
CA THR A 264 21.85 -16.82 11.83
C THR A 264 20.59 -15.96 11.94
N PHE A 265 20.59 -14.76 11.34
CA PHE A 265 19.44 -13.88 11.35
C PHE A 265 18.25 -14.52 10.61
N LEU A 266 18.47 -15.01 9.38
CA LEU A 266 17.42 -15.65 8.59
C LEU A 266 16.85 -16.90 9.27
N ASN A 267 17.71 -17.73 9.88
CA ASN A 267 17.27 -18.94 10.57
C ASN A 267 16.42 -18.62 11.81
N GLU A 268 16.77 -17.58 12.59
CA GLU A 268 15.96 -17.19 13.75
C GLU A 268 14.63 -16.53 13.34
N ASP A 269 14.61 -15.73 12.26
CA ASP A 269 13.39 -15.13 11.72
C ASP A 269 12.35 -16.20 11.32
N LEU A 270 12.81 -17.30 10.72
CA LEU A 270 11.97 -18.38 10.21
C LEU A 270 11.70 -19.52 11.20
N LYS A 271 12.35 -19.52 12.36
CA LYS A 271 12.33 -20.63 13.32
C LYS A 271 10.94 -21.04 13.81
N GLN A 272 10.00 -20.11 13.82
CA GLN A 272 8.62 -20.34 14.26
C GLN A 272 7.74 -21.00 13.17
N LEU A 273 8.17 -20.97 11.92
CA LEU A 273 7.43 -21.51 10.77
C LEU A 273 7.82 -22.98 10.55
N LYS A 274 6.82 -23.85 10.44
CA LYS A 274 6.98 -25.29 10.22
C LYS A 274 6.11 -25.73 9.07
N TYR A 275 6.68 -25.73 7.86
CA TYR A 275 5.95 -26.08 6.66
C TYR A 275 5.79 -27.59 6.48
N SER A 276 4.63 -27.99 5.95
CA SER A 276 4.33 -29.35 5.52
C SER A 276 4.16 -29.41 4.01
N GLU A 277 4.87 -30.30 3.35
CA GLU A 277 4.72 -30.53 1.90
C GLU A 277 3.31 -31.04 1.52
N LYS A 278 2.57 -31.58 2.50
CA LYS A 278 1.24 -32.17 2.30
C LYS A 278 0.08 -31.25 2.69
N ASP A 279 0.35 -30.11 3.33
CA ASP A 279 -0.68 -29.20 3.83
C ASP A 279 -0.39 -27.74 3.44
N PHE A 280 -0.64 -27.42 2.17
CA PHE A 280 -0.48 -26.05 1.68
C PHE A 280 -1.41 -25.07 2.40
N TYR A 281 -2.66 -25.46 2.70
CA TYR A 281 -3.60 -24.56 3.37
C TYR A 281 -3.14 -24.22 4.80
N GLY A 282 -2.69 -25.22 5.56
CA GLY A 282 -2.06 -25.00 6.86
C GLY A 282 -0.80 -24.14 6.78
N ASN A 283 0.02 -24.29 5.73
CA ASN A 283 1.16 -23.42 5.47
C ASN A 283 0.74 -21.96 5.26
N VAL A 284 -0.34 -21.70 4.52
CA VAL A 284 -0.87 -20.35 4.35
C VAL A 284 -1.36 -19.78 5.70
N MET A 285 -2.17 -20.54 6.43
CA MET A 285 -2.76 -20.07 7.69
C MET A 285 -1.71 -19.79 8.77
N GLN A 286 -0.69 -20.64 8.92
CA GLN A 286 0.39 -20.39 9.89
C GLN A 286 1.18 -19.13 9.52
N THR A 287 1.39 -18.89 8.22
CA THR A 287 2.17 -17.75 7.73
C THR A 287 1.42 -16.44 7.96
N LEU A 288 0.11 -16.41 7.68
CA LEU A 288 -0.75 -15.26 8.00
C LEU A 288 -0.73 -14.96 9.51
N LYS A 289 -0.81 -15.99 10.34
CA LYS A 289 -0.72 -15.84 11.80
C LYS A 289 0.63 -15.26 12.22
N TYR A 290 1.72 -15.78 11.68
CA TYR A 290 3.07 -15.28 11.96
C TYR A 290 3.18 -13.78 11.62
N PHE A 291 2.72 -13.35 10.44
CA PHE A 291 2.77 -11.94 10.05
C PHE A 291 2.03 -11.02 11.00
N VAL A 292 0.79 -11.37 11.36
CA VAL A 292 0.02 -10.58 12.33
C VAL A 292 0.76 -10.50 13.67
N GLN A 293 1.38 -11.60 14.14
CA GLN A 293 2.12 -11.59 15.39
C GLN A 293 3.42 -10.78 15.34
N SER A 294 4.12 -10.79 14.21
CA SER A 294 5.33 -10.01 13.97
C SER A 294 5.02 -8.51 13.91
N ASP A 295 3.97 -8.10 13.21
CA ASP A 295 3.52 -6.70 13.16
C ASP A 295 3.12 -6.19 14.55
N LEU A 296 2.34 -6.98 15.30
CA LEU A 296 1.94 -6.64 16.67
C LEU A 296 3.13 -6.54 17.63
N ALA A 297 4.25 -7.23 17.35
CA ALA A 297 5.46 -7.15 18.17
C ALA A 297 6.14 -5.77 18.10
N LEU A 298 5.77 -4.92 17.14
CA LEU A 298 6.32 -3.58 16.95
C LEU A 298 5.67 -2.50 17.84
N LEU A 299 4.50 -2.77 18.45
CA LEU A 299 3.64 -1.77 19.11
C LEU A 299 4.33 -0.94 20.23
N ARG A 300 5.43 -1.43 20.81
CA ARG A 300 6.20 -0.75 21.87
C ARG A 300 7.67 -0.57 21.51
N LYS A 301 8.05 -0.84 20.26
CA LYS A 301 9.42 -0.69 19.77
C LYS A 301 9.58 0.64 19.06
N ALA A 302 10.77 1.23 19.16
CA ALA A 302 11.11 2.35 18.31
C ALA A 302 11.17 1.89 16.85
N VAL A 303 10.73 2.73 15.92
CA VAL A 303 10.86 2.46 14.49
C VAL A 303 12.35 2.37 14.16
N PRO A 304 12.85 1.24 13.63
CA PRO A 304 14.25 1.12 13.25
C PRO A 304 14.51 1.89 11.95
N ARG A 305 14.71 3.21 12.07
CA ARG A 305 14.86 4.14 10.93
C ARG A 305 16.04 3.86 10.01
N LYS A 306 16.97 2.99 10.40
CA LYS A 306 18.10 2.57 9.56
C LYS A 306 17.83 1.24 8.86
N GLU A 307 16.79 0.52 9.24
CA GLU A 307 16.34 -0.68 8.55
C GLU A 307 15.39 -0.32 7.41
N TRP A 308 15.17 -1.29 6.53
CA TRP A 308 14.18 -1.22 5.47
C TRP A 308 13.47 -2.55 5.34
N PHE A 309 12.18 -2.48 5.05
CA PHE A 309 11.24 -3.60 5.10
C PHE A 309 10.67 -3.91 3.71
N THR A 310 11.49 -3.74 2.68
CA THR A 310 11.11 -4.00 1.28
C THR A 310 11.79 -5.27 0.82
N ASN A 311 11.04 -6.18 0.19
CA ASN A 311 11.60 -7.40 -0.36
C ASN A 311 12.61 -7.05 -1.48
N PRO A 312 13.88 -7.51 -1.40
CA PRO A 312 14.90 -7.25 -2.42
C PRO A 312 14.52 -7.66 -3.83
N THR A 313 13.62 -8.64 -4.01
CA THR A 313 13.19 -9.12 -5.34
C THR A 313 12.20 -8.18 -6.05
N THR A 314 11.69 -7.18 -5.34
CA THR A 314 10.65 -6.27 -5.85
C THR A 314 11.18 -5.46 -7.04
N VAL A 315 10.41 -5.43 -8.12
CA VAL A 315 10.61 -4.52 -9.27
C VAL A 315 9.72 -3.31 -9.05
N ASN A 316 10.20 -2.38 -8.22
CA ASN A 316 9.59 -1.08 -7.95
C ASN A 316 10.58 -0.19 -7.18
N ALA A 317 10.28 1.09 -7.02
CA ALA A 317 10.95 1.99 -6.09
C ALA A 317 9.94 2.63 -5.12
N PHE A 318 10.42 3.17 -3.99
CA PHE A 318 9.52 3.70 -2.96
C PHE A 318 10.12 4.85 -2.15
N TYR A 319 9.30 5.87 -1.91
CA TYR A 319 9.48 6.87 -0.86
C TYR A 319 8.61 6.56 0.36
N SER A 320 9.14 6.82 1.55
CA SER A 320 8.43 6.67 2.81
C SER A 320 8.48 7.97 3.61
N SER A 321 7.37 8.70 3.65
CA SER A 321 7.31 10.00 4.32
C SER A 321 7.57 9.91 5.81
N SER A 322 7.21 8.81 6.48
CA SER A 322 7.39 8.63 7.94
C SER A 322 8.82 8.27 8.34
N THR A 323 9.64 7.79 7.41
CA THR A 323 11.06 7.46 7.66
C THR A 323 12.01 8.37 6.88
N ASN A 324 11.48 9.23 6.00
CA ASN A 324 12.24 10.05 5.05
C ASN A 324 13.28 9.24 4.27
N GLN A 325 12.84 8.13 3.68
CA GLN A 325 13.68 7.17 2.98
C GLN A 325 13.24 6.98 1.53
N ILE A 326 14.20 6.86 0.62
CA ILE A 326 14.04 6.34 -0.74
C ILE A 326 14.62 4.91 -0.81
N ARG A 327 13.93 3.99 -1.47
CA ARG A 327 14.27 2.56 -1.48
C ARG A 327 14.25 2.02 -2.90
N PHE A 328 15.36 1.43 -3.32
CA PHE A 328 15.55 0.79 -4.63
C PHE A 328 16.00 -0.66 -4.41
N PRO A 329 15.05 -1.63 -4.37
CA PRO A 329 15.36 -3.05 -4.22
C PRO A 329 16.18 -3.59 -5.39
N ALA A 330 16.90 -4.67 -5.16
CA ALA A 330 17.75 -5.31 -6.17
C ALA A 330 17.00 -5.71 -7.45
N GLY A 331 15.70 -6.05 -7.32
CA GLY A 331 14.82 -6.37 -8.44
C GLY A 331 14.59 -5.21 -9.40
N GLU A 332 14.66 -3.95 -8.95
CA GLU A 332 14.57 -2.77 -9.82
C GLU A 332 15.89 -2.50 -10.57
N LEU A 333 17.01 -2.95 -10.02
CA LEU A 333 18.36 -2.65 -10.50
C LEU A 333 18.79 -3.61 -11.63
N GLN A 334 17.93 -3.71 -12.64
CA GLN A 334 18.13 -4.48 -13.87
C GLN A 334 17.52 -3.76 -15.08
N LYS A 335 17.79 -4.26 -16.29
CA LYS A 335 17.20 -3.72 -17.51
C LYS A 335 15.67 -3.94 -17.52
N PRO A 336 14.89 -2.99 -18.06
CA PRO A 336 15.29 -1.76 -18.73
C PRO A 336 15.23 -0.54 -17.79
N PHE A 337 15.58 -0.68 -16.51
CA PHE A 337 15.60 0.45 -15.57
C PHE A 337 17.03 0.86 -15.24
N PHE A 338 17.92 -0.13 -15.06
CA PHE A 338 19.32 0.09 -14.72
C PHE A 338 20.26 -0.55 -15.75
N TRP A 339 21.24 0.23 -16.23
CA TRP A 339 22.29 -0.19 -17.14
C TRP A 339 23.65 0.02 -16.49
N GLY A 340 24.53 -0.96 -16.66
CA GLY A 340 25.90 -0.91 -16.17
C GLY A 340 26.76 0.09 -16.94
N ARG A 341 28.01 0.25 -16.50
CA ARG A 341 28.99 1.23 -17.04
C ARG A 341 29.36 0.98 -18.50
N GLU A 342 29.07 -0.21 -19.03
CA GLU A 342 29.28 -0.58 -20.42
C GLU A 342 28.27 0.06 -21.40
N TYR A 343 27.22 0.72 -20.89
CA TYR A 343 26.23 1.44 -21.69
C TYR A 343 26.39 2.97 -21.57
N PRO A 344 25.92 3.74 -22.58
CA PRO A 344 25.88 5.20 -22.48
C PRO A 344 25.11 5.66 -21.24
N ARG A 345 25.69 6.61 -20.49
CA ARG A 345 25.09 7.15 -19.26
C ARG A 345 23.68 7.72 -19.50
N SER A 346 23.38 8.22 -20.71
CA SER A 346 22.06 8.72 -21.09
C SER A 346 20.93 7.70 -20.85
N LEU A 347 21.18 6.38 -20.97
CA LEU A 347 20.18 5.37 -20.66
C LEU A 347 19.91 5.27 -19.16
N SER A 348 20.96 5.30 -18.34
CA SER A 348 20.82 5.25 -16.88
C SER A 348 20.13 6.51 -16.34
N TYR A 349 20.50 7.69 -16.83
CA TYR A 349 19.81 8.94 -16.44
C TYR A 349 18.38 8.96 -16.97
N GLY A 350 18.14 8.57 -18.22
CA GLY A 350 16.78 8.55 -18.81
C GLY A 350 15.81 7.51 -18.22
N ALA A 351 16.26 6.60 -17.36
CA ALA A 351 15.37 5.65 -16.68
C ALA A 351 15.59 5.62 -15.17
N ILE A 352 16.59 4.89 -14.63
CA ILE A 352 16.76 4.85 -13.15
C ILE A 352 17.05 6.24 -12.56
N GLY A 353 17.67 7.15 -13.30
CA GLY A 353 17.85 8.55 -12.86
C GLY A 353 16.52 9.27 -12.66
N VAL A 354 15.58 9.12 -13.60
CA VAL A 354 14.21 9.64 -13.48
C VAL A 354 13.50 9.01 -12.27
N ILE A 355 13.63 7.70 -12.06
CA ILE A 355 13.02 7.00 -10.91
C ILE A 355 13.61 7.51 -9.59
N VAL A 356 14.93 7.72 -9.52
CA VAL A 356 15.58 8.28 -8.32
C VAL A 356 15.05 9.66 -8.00
N GLY A 357 14.91 10.52 -9.02
CA GLY A 357 14.35 11.86 -8.83
C GLY A 357 12.86 11.83 -8.50
N HIS A 358 12.10 10.89 -9.06
CA HIS A 358 10.69 10.67 -8.74
C HIS A 358 10.52 10.35 -7.25
N GLU A 359 11.29 9.39 -6.73
CA GLU A 359 11.24 9.04 -5.30
C GLU A 359 11.75 10.17 -4.39
N LEU A 360 12.72 10.97 -4.83
CA LEU A 360 13.15 12.14 -4.08
C LEU A 360 12.05 13.21 -4.03
N THR A 361 11.40 13.47 -5.16
CA THR A 361 10.32 14.44 -5.32
C THR A 361 9.09 14.07 -4.47
N HIS A 362 8.81 12.78 -4.25
CA HIS A 362 7.78 12.35 -3.29
C HIS A 362 7.99 12.88 -1.87
N GLY A 363 9.20 13.30 -1.50
CA GLY A 363 9.46 14.05 -0.27
C GLY A 363 8.82 15.43 -0.23
N PHE A 364 8.41 15.98 -1.36
CA PHE A 364 7.99 17.36 -1.54
C PHE A 364 6.68 17.52 -2.33
N ASP A 365 6.06 16.41 -2.73
CA ASP A 365 4.73 16.41 -3.36
C ASP A 365 3.61 16.89 -2.41
N ASN A 366 2.36 16.83 -2.88
CA ASN A 366 1.19 17.31 -2.13
C ASN A 366 0.93 16.57 -0.80
N ASN A 367 1.54 15.41 -0.57
CA ASN A 367 1.50 14.65 0.67
C ASN A 367 2.84 14.71 1.44
N GLY A 368 3.96 14.40 0.79
CA GLY A 368 5.29 14.35 1.38
C GLY A 368 5.74 15.68 1.98
N ARG A 369 5.35 16.82 1.40
CA ARG A 369 5.67 18.16 1.95
C ARG A 369 5.16 18.37 3.37
N LYS A 370 4.22 17.56 3.85
CA LYS A 370 3.63 17.68 5.19
C LYS A 370 4.45 16.99 6.28
N TYR A 371 5.52 16.30 5.91
CA TYR A 371 6.42 15.59 6.82
C TYR A 371 7.78 16.30 6.90
N ASP A 372 8.36 16.52 8.10
CA ASP A 372 9.75 17.06 8.21
C ASP A 372 10.79 16.04 7.72
N LYS A 373 12.05 16.48 7.72
CA LYS A 373 13.25 15.66 7.66
C LYS A 373 13.27 14.44 8.59
N ASN A 374 12.50 14.46 9.69
CA ASN A 374 12.43 13.37 10.65
C ASN A 374 11.20 12.45 10.43
N GLY A 375 10.40 12.71 9.39
CA GLY A 375 9.20 11.95 9.07
C GLY A 375 8.00 12.21 10.00
N ASN A 376 7.98 13.33 10.71
CA ASN A 376 6.84 13.73 11.54
C ASN A 376 5.86 14.57 10.73
N LEU A 377 4.56 14.23 10.81
CA LEU A 377 3.48 15.04 10.23
C LEU A 377 3.33 16.34 11.03
N HIS A 378 3.74 17.47 10.45
CA HIS A 378 3.61 18.81 11.03
C HIS A 378 3.82 19.87 9.93
N GLN A 379 3.21 21.04 10.06
CA GLN A 379 3.38 22.12 9.08
C GLN A 379 4.71 22.84 9.29
N TRP A 380 5.63 22.73 8.33
CA TRP A 380 6.93 23.40 8.35
C TRP A 380 7.11 24.46 7.26
N TRP A 381 6.18 24.54 6.31
CA TRP A 381 6.11 25.57 5.27
C TRP A 381 5.35 26.79 5.80
N SER A 382 5.73 27.97 5.33
CA SER A 382 4.90 29.16 5.50
C SER A 382 3.59 29.05 4.72
N ASN A 383 2.57 29.80 5.14
CA ASN A 383 1.30 29.80 4.42
C ASN A 383 1.46 30.32 2.98
N SER A 384 2.30 31.34 2.75
CA SER A 384 2.58 31.86 1.41
C SER A 384 3.20 30.81 0.48
N SER A 385 4.15 30.01 0.96
CA SER A 385 4.75 28.93 0.16
C SER A 385 3.76 27.78 -0.08
N ILE A 386 2.82 27.54 0.85
CA ILE A 386 1.75 26.56 0.66
C ILE A 386 0.77 27.02 -0.41
N ASP A 387 0.36 28.29 -0.37
CA ASP A 387 -0.57 28.86 -1.35
C ASP A 387 0.06 28.85 -2.74
N ALA A 388 1.31 29.27 -2.86
CA ALA A 388 2.07 29.20 -4.09
C ALA A 388 2.24 27.76 -4.60
N PHE A 389 2.52 26.77 -3.73
CA PHE A 389 2.54 25.36 -4.12
C PHE A 389 1.20 24.89 -4.68
N ASN A 390 0.10 25.28 -4.06
CA ASN A 390 -1.23 24.90 -4.52
C ASN A 390 -1.53 25.53 -5.89
N GLU A 391 -1.10 26.77 -6.13
CA GLU A 391 -1.21 27.43 -7.44
C GLU A 391 -0.41 26.69 -8.53
N GLN A 392 0.86 26.36 -8.26
CA GLN A 392 1.71 25.65 -9.22
C GLN A 392 1.18 24.24 -9.51
N SER A 393 0.72 23.52 -8.48
CA SER A 393 0.18 22.16 -8.64
C SER A 393 -1.19 22.14 -9.32
N GLN A 394 -1.96 23.25 -9.28
CA GLN A 394 -3.21 23.36 -10.02
C GLN A 394 -2.99 23.26 -11.54
N CYS A 395 -1.89 23.80 -12.06
CA CYS A 395 -1.52 23.65 -13.48
C CYS A 395 -1.41 22.17 -13.89
N MET A 396 -0.79 21.33 -13.05
CA MET A 396 -0.70 19.89 -13.30
C MET A 396 -2.06 19.19 -13.16
N ILE A 397 -2.92 19.62 -12.22
CA ILE A 397 -4.29 19.09 -12.13
C ILE A 397 -5.03 19.35 -13.44
N ASP A 398 -4.98 20.59 -13.94
CA ASP A 398 -5.71 21.00 -15.14
C ASP A 398 -5.17 20.31 -16.39
N GLN A 399 -3.84 20.22 -16.53
CA GLN A 399 -3.19 19.49 -17.61
C GLN A 399 -3.66 18.03 -17.66
N TYR A 400 -3.57 17.31 -16.53
CA TYR A 400 -3.89 15.89 -16.52
C TYR A 400 -5.40 15.63 -16.58
N ASN A 401 -6.25 16.55 -16.12
CA ASN A 401 -7.70 16.47 -16.36
C ASN A 401 -8.08 16.52 -17.85
N ALA A 402 -7.23 17.10 -18.70
CA ALA A 402 -7.48 17.18 -20.14
C ALA A 402 -7.15 15.87 -20.89
N TYR A 403 -6.55 14.88 -20.23
CA TYR A 403 -6.20 13.61 -20.86
C TYR A 403 -7.35 12.61 -20.81
N HIS A 404 -7.73 12.11 -21.99
CA HIS A 404 -8.71 11.03 -22.15
C HIS A 404 -8.01 9.72 -22.49
N TRP A 405 -8.18 8.69 -21.66
CA TRP A 405 -7.66 7.36 -21.90
C TRP A 405 -8.67 6.52 -22.69
N LYS A 406 -8.49 6.47 -24.02
CA LYS A 406 -9.43 5.85 -24.97
C LYS A 406 -9.70 4.37 -24.67
N GLU A 407 -8.66 3.60 -24.35
CA GLU A 407 -8.78 2.16 -24.07
C GLU A 407 -9.58 1.89 -22.80
N ALA A 408 -9.47 2.76 -21.80
CA ALA A 408 -10.28 2.68 -20.59
C ALA A 408 -11.65 3.36 -20.73
N GLY A 409 -11.82 4.24 -21.72
CA GLY A 409 -13.01 5.09 -21.87
C GLY A 409 -13.20 6.08 -20.71
N LEU A 410 -12.10 6.51 -20.09
CA LEU A 410 -12.11 7.35 -18.88
C LEU A 410 -11.18 8.54 -19.02
N ASP A 411 -11.60 9.68 -18.48
CA ASP A 411 -10.72 10.84 -18.29
C ASP A 411 -9.81 10.63 -17.08
N VAL A 412 -8.57 11.06 -17.21
CA VAL A 412 -7.61 11.07 -16.10
C VAL A 412 -8.09 12.07 -15.05
N ARG A 413 -8.05 11.67 -13.78
CA ARG A 413 -8.40 12.55 -12.66
C ARG A 413 -7.13 13.21 -12.14
N GLY A 414 -6.78 14.38 -12.65
CA GLY A 414 -5.52 15.08 -12.35
C GLY A 414 -5.29 15.29 -10.85
N LYS A 415 -6.34 15.57 -10.07
CA LYS A 415 -6.23 15.67 -8.60
C LYS A 415 -5.85 14.33 -7.94
N ARG A 416 -6.35 13.21 -8.47
CA ARG A 416 -6.10 11.86 -7.95
C ARG A 416 -4.69 11.38 -8.25
N THR A 417 -4.13 11.76 -9.40
CA THR A 417 -2.79 11.39 -9.86
C THR A 417 -1.72 12.42 -9.49
N LEU A 418 -2.10 13.50 -8.77
CA LEU A 418 -1.24 14.67 -8.58
C LEU A 418 0.12 14.37 -7.94
N SER A 419 0.19 13.48 -6.94
CA SER A 419 1.46 13.12 -6.28
C SER A 419 2.45 12.53 -7.28
N GLU A 420 1.98 11.55 -8.05
CA GLU A 420 2.76 10.86 -9.07
C GLU A 420 3.13 11.81 -10.21
N ASN A 421 2.20 12.67 -10.63
CA ASN A 421 2.45 13.65 -11.69
C ASN A 421 3.54 14.66 -11.28
N ILE A 422 3.50 15.15 -10.03
CA ILE A 422 4.54 16.03 -9.48
C ILE A 422 5.88 15.28 -9.46
N ALA A 423 5.88 14.03 -8.99
CA ALA A 423 7.08 13.20 -8.90
C ALA A 423 7.69 12.88 -10.28
N ASP A 424 6.89 12.54 -11.28
CA ASP A 424 7.34 12.29 -12.65
C ASP A 424 8.01 13.53 -13.27
N ASN A 425 7.35 14.69 -13.15
CA ASN A 425 7.87 15.94 -13.72
C ASN A 425 9.12 16.43 -12.97
N GLY A 426 9.12 16.33 -11.65
CA GLY A 426 10.28 16.66 -10.81
C GLY A 426 11.47 15.75 -11.14
N GLY A 427 11.25 14.43 -11.07
CA GLY A 427 12.28 13.43 -11.31
C GLY A 427 12.90 13.49 -12.70
N MET A 428 12.09 13.76 -13.74
CA MET A 428 12.61 13.95 -15.09
C MET A 428 13.51 15.19 -15.20
N ARG A 429 13.12 16.31 -14.59
CA ARG A 429 13.92 17.54 -14.59
C ARG A 429 15.22 17.38 -13.79
N GLU A 430 15.14 16.78 -12.61
CA GLU A 430 16.30 16.48 -11.77
C GLU A 430 17.30 15.62 -12.54
N SER A 431 16.81 14.54 -13.15
CA SER A 431 17.67 13.61 -13.86
C SER A 431 18.31 14.20 -15.11
N PHE A 432 17.56 15.00 -15.87
CA PHE A 432 18.11 15.71 -17.01
C PHE A 432 19.16 16.75 -16.62
N ARG A 433 19.02 17.41 -15.47
CA ARG A 433 20.00 18.39 -14.97
C ARG A 433 21.29 17.71 -14.47
N THR A 434 21.18 16.51 -13.89
CA THR A 434 22.34 15.76 -13.43
C THR A 434 23.18 15.19 -14.59
N PHE A 435 22.55 14.84 -15.71
CA PHE A 435 23.22 14.35 -16.92
C PHE A 435 23.96 15.48 -17.65
#